data_AF-I1VVJ8-F1
#
_entry.id   AF-I1VVJ8-F1
#
_cell.length_a   1.000
_cell.length_b   1.000
_cell.length_c   1.000
_cell.angle_alpha   90.00
_cell.angle_beta   90.00
_cell.angle_gamma   90.00
#
_symmetry.space_group_name_H-M   'P 1'
#
loop_
_entity.id
_entity.type
_entity.pdbx_description
1 polymer ?
#
loop_
_entity_poly.entity_id
_entity_poly.type
_entity_poly.pdbx_seq_one_letter_code
_entity_poly.pdbx_strand_id
1 'polypeptide(L)' 'LPDGEKYKDMGTLMKVFDKAVESRLDRRCTFVALGGGVIGDMCGFAAAVFLRGVNFIQIPTTLMAQVDSSVGGKTG' A
#
# COMPACT_ATOMS: atom_id res chain seq x y z
N LEU A 1 -4.15 -7.51 -5.05
CA LEU A 1 -5.31 -7.40 -4.14
C LEU A 1 -6.58 -7.38 -5.00
N PRO A 2 -7.75 -7.81 -4.51
CA PRO A 2 -9.00 -7.67 -5.25
C PRO A 2 -9.33 -6.19 -5.47
N ASP A 3 -9.95 -5.85 -6.60
CA ASP A 3 -10.23 -4.47 -6.99
C ASP A 3 -11.54 -3.92 -6.39
N GLY A 4 -11.52 -2.66 -5.97
CA GLY A 4 -12.65 -1.90 -5.45
C GLY A 4 -12.58 -1.53 -3.97
N GLU A 5 -13.21 -0.40 -3.61
CA GLU A 5 -13.23 0.19 -2.26
C GLU A 5 -13.76 -0.77 -1.18
N LYS A 6 -14.68 -1.68 -1.54
CA LYS A 6 -15.21 -2.71 -0.64
C LYS A 6 -14.15 -3.64 -0.05
N TYR A 7 -12.96 -3.70 -0.65
CA TYR A 7 -11.84 -4.50 -0.18
C TYR A 7 -10.77 -3.67 0.53
N LYS A 8 -11.04 -2.38 0.75
CA LYS A 8 -10.22 -1.50 1.60
C LYS A 8 -10.52 -1.81 3.07
N ASP A 9 -10.13 -2.99 3.50
CA ASP A 9 -10.34 -3.49 4.85
C ASP A 9 -9.08 -4.15 5.41
N MET A 10 -9.07 -4.36 6.73
CA MET A 10 -7.97 -5.01 7.41
C MET A 10 -7.75 -6.46 6.93
N GLY A 11 -8.79 -7.19 6.54
CA GLY A 11 -8.65 -8.57 6.07
C GLY A 11 -7.84 -8.67 4.77
N THR A 12 -8.03 -7.71 3.88
CA THR A 12 -7.28 -7.61 2.63
C THR A 12 -5.87 -7.09 2.86
N LEU A 13 -5.69 -6.17 3.83
CA LEU A 13 -4.39 -5.69 4.26
C LEU A 13 -3.53 -6.80 4.89
N MET A 14 -4.13 -7.70 5.66
CA MET A 14 -3.43 -8.86 6.26
C MET A 14 -2.75 -9.73 5.21
N LYS A 15 -3.35 -9.90 4.02
CA LYS A 15 -2.72 -10.63 2.91
C LYS A 15 -1.38 -10.01 2.47
N VAL A 16 -1.24 -8.70 2.58
CA VAL A 16 0.02 -7.99 2.27
C VAL A 16 1.06 -8.31 3.34
N PHE A 17 0.68 -8.28 4.62
CA PHE A 17 1.58 -8.62 5.73
C PHE A 17 2.00 -10.07 5.70
N ASP A 18 1.06 -11.00 5.51
CA ASP A 18 1.33 -12.43 5.39
C ASP A 18 2.36 -12.67 4.29
N LYS A 19 2.15 -12.07 3.11
CA LYS A 19 3.08 -12.23 1.99
C LYS A 19 4.46 -11.63 2.28
N ALA A 20 4.51 -10.48 2.95
CA ALA A 20 5.77 -9.83 3.32
C ALA A 20 6.58 -10.67 4.33
N VAL A 21 5.90 -11.27 5.32
CA VAL A 21 6.51 -12.14 6.33
C VAL A 21 6.96 -13.47 5.71
N GLU A 22 6.12 -14.11 4.89
CA GLU A 22 6.48 -15.33 4.14
C GLU A 22 7.72 -15.12 3.27
N SER A 23 7.81 -13.94 2.63
CA SER A 23 8.94 -13.57 1.78
C SER A 23 10.16 -13.09 2.58
N ARG A 24 10.07 -13.09 3.92
CA ARG A 24 11.12 -12.66 4.85
C ARG A 24 11.65 -11.26 4.53
N LEU A 25 10.76 -10.34 4.17
CA LEU A 25 11.13 -8.95 3.91
C LEU A 25 11.66 -8.29 5.20
N ASP A 26 12.73 -7.53 5.06
CA ASP A 26 13.35 -6.78 6.14
C ASP A 26 13.02 -5.27 6.06
N ARG A 27 13.64 -4.47 6.93
CA ARG A 27 13.42 -3.01 6.97
C ARG A 27 13.93 -2.25 5.74
N ARG A 28 14.74 -2.88 4.89
CA ARG A 28 15.25 -2.29 3.64
C ARG A 28 14.35 -2.60 2.46
N CYS A 29 13.30 -3.39 2.64
CA CYS A 29 12.33 -3.63 1.58
C CYS A 29 11.64 -2.31 1.18
N THR A 30 11.18 -2.27 -0.07
CA THR A 30 10.43 -1.14 -0.61
C THR A 30 9.12 -1.66 -1.14
N PHE A 31 8.03 -1.13 -0.63
CA PHE A 31 6.69 -1.43 -1.10
C PHE A 31 6.38 -0.54 -2.30
N VAL A 32 5.79 -1.11 -3.36
CA VAL A 32 5.44 -0.37 -4.57
C VAL A 32 3.93 -0.46 -4.76
N ALA A 33 3.22 0.66 -4.62
CA ALA A 33 1.81 0.76 -4.96
C ALA A 33 1.65 1.03 -6.46
N LEU A 34 1.34 0.00 -7.23
CA LEU A 34 0.93 0.13 -8.63
C LEU A 34 -0.59 0.03 -8.71
N GLY A 35 -1.28 1.16 -8.86
CA GLY A 35 -2.74 1.18 -8.93
C GLY A 35 -3.36 2.56 -8.75
N GLY A 36 -4.68 2.59 -8.53
CA GLY A 36 -5.40 3.82 -8.13
C GLY A 36 -5.24 4.15 -6.65
N GLY A 37 -6.01 5.13 -6.18
CA GLY A 37 -5.91 5.63 -4.80
C GLY A 37 -6.14 4.57 -3.73
N VAL A 38 -7.04 3.61 -3.96
CA VAL A 38 -7.30 2.49 -3.04
C VAL A 38 -6.03 1.66 -2.77
N ILE A 39 -5.29 1.34 -3.83
CA ILE A 39 -4.04 0.58 -3.72
C ILE A 39 -2.96 1.44 -3.07
N GLY A 40 -2.90 2.72 -3.42
CA GLY A 40 -1.98 3.69 -2.81
C GLY A 40 -2.15 3.77 -1.30
N ASP A 41 -3.38 3.95 -0.83
CA ASP A 41 -3.73 4.07 0.58
C ASP A 41 -3.40 2.79 1.36
N MET A 42 -3.85 1.63 0.87
CA MET A 42 -3.62 0.34 1.52
C MET A 42 -2.15 -0.01 1.59
N CYS A 43 -1.41 0.17 0.49
CA CYS A 43 0.01 -0.16 0.44
C CYS A 43 0.83 0.83 1.28
N GLY A 44 0.46 2.11 1.28
CA GLY A 44 1.08 3.12 2.12
C GLY A 44 0.87 2.85 3.61
N PHE A 45 -0.35 2.48 4.02
CA PHE A 45 -0.65 2.11 5.40
C PHE A 45 0.09 0.82 5.80
N ALA A 46 0.11 -0.19 4.92
CA ALA A 46 0.88 -1.40 5.15
C ALA A 46 2.38 -1.10 5.32
N ALA A 47 2.96 -0.23 4.49
CA ALA A 47 4.36 0.17 4.60
C ALA A 47 4.68 0.96 5.88
N ALA A 48 3.75 1.81 6.34
CA ALA A 48 3.90 2.56 7.59
C ALA A 48 3.89 1.66 8.84
N VAL A 49 3.08 0.59 8.83
CA VAL A 49 2.93 -0.33 9.96
C VAL A 49 3.98 -1.45 9.92
N PHE A 50 4.34 -1.95 8.74
CA PHE A 50 5.27 -3.07 8.58
C PHE A 50 6.64 -2.72 9.15
N LEU A 51 7.11 -3.51 10.13
CA LEU A 51 8.37 -3.30 10.86
C LEU A 51 8.56 -1.89 11.46
N ARG A 52 7.45 -1.19 11.75
CA ARG A 52 7.37 0.22 12.19
C ARG A 52 7.82 1.24 11.13
N GLY A 53 7.67 0.90 9.85
CA GLY A 53 7.98 1.76 8.72
C GLY A 53 9.02 1.15 7.80
N VAL A 54 8.67 1.04 6.53
CA VAL A 54 9.57 0.70 5.42
C VAL A 54 9.39 1.67 4.26
N ASN A 55 10.32 1.67 3.31
CA ASN A 55 10.25 2.53 2.15
C ASN A 55 9.03 2.17 1.28
N PHE A 56 8.44 3.20 0.66
CA PHE A 56 7.24 3.05 -0.16
C PHE A 56 7.27 3.99 -1.36
N ILE A 57 6.83 3.50 -2.52
CA ILE A 57 6.74 4.25 -3.77
C ILE A 57 5.32 4.13 -4.34
N GLN A 58 4.73 5.26 -4.72
CA GLN A 58 3.48 5.29 -5.48
C GLN A 58 3.73 5.33 -6.99
N ILE A 59 3.06 4.45 -7.73
CA ILE A 59 2.97 4.44 -9.19
C ILE A 59 1.46 4.54 -9.53
N PRO A 60 0.89 5.76 -9.50
CA PRO A 60 -0.55 5.97 -9.66
C PRO A 60 -0.99 5.71 -11.10
N THR A 61 -1.95 4.80 -11.28
CA THR A 61 -2.49 4.40 -12.60
C THR A 61 -3.88 4.96 -12.90
N THR A 62 -4.45 5.76 -12.00
CA THR A 62 -5.72 6.48 -12.25
C THR A 62 -5.49 7.98 -12.20
N LEU A 63 -6.25 8.73 -13.02
CA LEU A 63 -6.13 10.19 -13.08
C LEU A 63 -6.34 10.83 -11.71
N MET A 64 -7.35 10.38 -10.96
CA MET A 64 -7.64 10.85 -9.60
C MET A 64 -6.47 10.60 -8.64
N ALA A 65 -5.79 9.45 -8.77
CA ALA A 65 -4.64 9.16 -7.94
C ALA A 65 -3.42 10.02 -8.30
N GLN A 66 -3.21 10.32 -9.58
CA GLN A 66 -2.11 11.16 -10.05
C GLN A 66 -2.21 12.61 -9.55
N VAL A 67 -3.43 13.12 -9.32
CA VAL A 67 -3.66 14.53 -8.98
C VAL A 67 -3.94 14.80 -7.50
N ASP A 68 -4.32 13.78 -6.71
CA ASP A 68 -4.70 13.97 -5.30
C ASP A 68 -4.11 12.88 -4.39
N SER A 69 -4.52 11.62 -4.55
CA SER A 69 -4.22 10.58 -3.54
C SER A 69 -2.75 10.13 -3.49
N SER A 70 -1.96 10.36 -4.55
CA SER A 70 -0.52 10.03 -4.55
C SER A 70 0.37 11.09 -3.89
N VAL A 71 -0.19 12.27 -3.59
CA VAL A 71 0.56 13.42 -3.06
C VAL A 71 0.14 13.71 -1.62
N GLY A 72 1.11 13.83 -0.72
CA GLY A 72 0.87 14.26 0.68
C GLY A 72 0.89 13.16 1.74
N GLY A 73 1.12 11.90 1.37
CA GLY A 73 1.38 10.81 2.33
C GLY A 73 0.18 10.46 3.23
N LYS A 74 -1.04 10.82 2.85
CA LYS A 74 -2.25 10.35 3.53
C LYS A 74 -2.44 8.88 3.20
N THR A 75 -2.43 8.04 4.22
CA THR A 75 -2.61 6.59 4.10
C THR A 75 -3.70 6.15 5.06
N GLY A 76 -4.62 5.29 4.63
CA GLY A 76 -5.75 4.84 5.45
C GLY A 76 -6.41 3.57 4.96
#